data_AF-A0AA39JDY3-F1
#
_entry.id   AF-A0AA39JDY3-F1
#
_cell.length_a   1.000
_cell.length_b   1.000
_cell.length_c   1.000
_cell.angle_alpha   90.00
_cell.angle_beta   90.00
_cell.angle_gamma   90.00
#
_symmetry.space_group_name_H-M   'P 1'
#
loop_
_entity.id
_entity.type
_entity.pdbx_description
1 polymer ?
#
loop_
_entity_poly.entity_id
_entity_poly.type
_entity_poly.pdbx_seq_one_letter_code
_entity_poly.pdbx_strand_id
1 'polypeptide(L)'
;MQKRVSTNPRDRIAGLAYLVDTVAIPTYDTTQSEEDAWLALINAMSFKSRAELLFLYPKPGNGKKHWQPSWEQVMTEMPLRHDELGARIFRKDETDDDCVCYSNVINSDEVRGLAKESKGGPRQGELIIEKGTSTRRSCPLEIIADHGYPIPDGSYTLLASKGYSHWVIGEMQEGKFKKRSVFRMADDSEREMLEVLGVGEYGDISLC
;
A
#
# COMPACT_ATOMS: atom_id res chain seq x y z
N MET A 1 14.39 -33.37 -16.37
CA MET A 1 13.69 -32.07 -16.47
C MET A 1 14.59 -31.10 -17.22
N GLN A 2 14.18 -30.59 -18.39
CA GLN A 2 14.94 -29.55 -19.11
C GLN A 2 14.74 -28.20 -18.41
N LYS A 3 15.81 -27.41 -18.27
CA LYS A 3 15.71 -26.01 -17.80
C LYS A 3 14.98 -25.20 -18.86
N ARG A 4 13.73 -24.83 -18.57
CA ARG A 4 12.99 -23.85 -19.37
C ARG A 4 13.31 -22.46 -18.83
N VAL A 5 13.64 -21.55 -19.73
CA VAL A 5 13.88 -20.13 -19.44
C VAL A 5 12.85 -19.32 -20.22
N SER A 6 12.39 -18.21 -19.63
CA SER A 6 11.50 -17.27 -20.32
C SER A 6 12.20 -16.76 -21.58
N THR A 7 11.51 -16.84 -22.71
CA THR A 7 12.03 -16.48 -24.03
C THR A 7 11.68 -15.04 -24.39
N ASN A 8 10.55 -14.56 -23.88
CA ASN A 8 10.09 -13.20 -23.96
C ASN A 8 10.08 -12.58 -22.55
N PRO A 9 10.48 -11.31 -22.38
CA PRO A 9 10.37 -10.63 -21.09
C PRO A 9 8.97 -10.73 -20.46
N ARG A 10 7.91 -10.67 -21.27
CA ARG A 10 6.50 -10.80 -20.86
C ARG A 10 6.10 -12.18 -20.37
N ASP A 11 6.87 -13.23 -20.67
CA ASP A 11 6.59 -14.58 -20.17
C ASP A 11 6.64 -14.62 -18.64
N ARG A 12 7.44 -13.74 -18.02
CA ARG A 12 7.51 -13.60 -16.56
C ARG A 12 6.20 -13.07 -16.00
N ILE A 13 5.62 -12.06 -16.65
CA ILE A 13 4.32 -11.47 -16.27
C ILE A 13 3.20 -12.49 -16.48
N ALA A 14 3.19 -13.16 -17.64
CA ALA A 14 2.21 -14.21 -17.93
C ALA A 14 2.30 -15.37 -16.91
N GLY A 15 3.51 -15.73 -16.51
CA GLY A 15 3.75 -16.73 -15.46
C GLY A 15 3.20 -16.31 -14.10
N LEU A 16 3.30 -15.02 -13.74
CA LEU A 16 2.75 -14.51 -12.47
C LEU A 16 1.24 -14.67 -12.39
N ALA A 17 0.51 -14.66 -13.50
CA ALA A 17 -0.94 -14.90 -13.51
C ALA A 17 -1.35 -16.25 -12.88
N TYR A 18 -0.43 -17.22 -12.82
CA TYR A 18 -0.66 -18.51 -12.15
C TYR A 18 -0.33 -18.50 -10.66
N LEU A 19 0.40 -17.48 -10.18
CA LEU A 19 0.85 -17.36 -8.79
C LEU A 19 0.01 -16.36 -7.99
N VAL A 20 -0.44 -15.29 -8.67
CA VAL A 20 -1.30 -14.27 -8.07
C VAL A 20 -2.76 -14.66 -8.24
N ASP A 21 -3.58 -14.34 -7.24
CA ASP A 21 -5.02 -14.60 -7.33
C ASP A 21 -5.66 -13.64 -8.34
N THR A 22 -5.98 -14.17 -9.52
CA THR A 22 -6.63 -13.46 -10.64
C THR A 22 -8.07 -13.92 -10.85
N VAL A 23 -8.97 -12.97 -11.15
CA VAL A 23 -10.37 -13.28 -11.51
C VAL A 23 -10.54 -13.68 -12.97
N ALA A 24 -9.56 -13.35 -13.82
CA ALA A 24 -9.49 -13.72 -15.23
C ALA A 24 -8.03 -13.86 -15.67
N ILE A 25 -7.79 -14.62 -16.74
CA ILE A 25 -6.45 -14.71 -17.34
C ILE A 25 -6.29 -13.50 -18.29
N PRO A 26 -5.30 -12.63 -18.08
CA PRO A 26 -5.07 -11.50 -18.98
C PRO A 26 -4.60 -11.98 -20.37
N THR A 27 -4.98 -11.27 -21.41
CA THR A 27 -4.55 -11.57 -22.78
C THR A 27 -3.03 -11.45 -22.91
N TYR A 28 -2.40 -12.51 -23.43
CA TYR A 28 -0.99 -12.46 -23.79
C TYR A 28 -0.82 -11.83 -25.17
N ASP A 29 -0.33 -10.60 -25.22
CA ASP A 29 0.04 -9.90 -26.44
C ASP A 29 1.56 -9.73 -26.51
N THR A 30 2.15 -10.08 -27.65
CA THR A 30 3.60 -9.95 -27.89
C THR A 30 3.99 -8.57 -28.43
N THR A 31 3.02 -7.71 -28.74
CA THR A 31 3.25 -6.37 -29.25
C THR A 31 3.21 -5.30 -28.15
N GLN A 32 2.53 -5.58 -27.03
CA GLN A 32 2.44 -4.66 -25.88
C GLN A 32 3.75 -4.54 -25.11
N SER A 33 3.95 -3.41 -24.41
CA SER A 33 5.10 -3.24 -23.52
C SER A 33 4.99 -4.14 -22.27
N GLU A 34 6.09 -4.34 -21.55
CA GLU A 34 6.03 -5.06 -20.26
C GLU A 34 5.15 -4.34 -19.24
N GLU A 35 5.17 -3.00 -19.23
CA GLU A 35 4.34 -2.22 -18.32
C GLU A 35 2.85 -2.33 -18.66
N ASP A 36 2.49 -2.36 -19.95
CA ASP A 36 1.10 -2.58 -20.38
C ASP A 36 0.63 -4.00 -20.01
N ALA A 37 1.49 -5.00 -20.21
CA ALA A 37 1.21 -6.39 -19.80
C ALA A 37 1.03 -6.51 -18.28
N TRP A 38 1.87 -5.81 -17.50
CA TRP A 38 1.78 -5.76 -16.04
C TRP A 38 0.49 -5.08 -15.59
N LEU A 39 0.13 -3.94 -16.20
CA LEU A 39 -1.13 -3.27 -15.95
C LEU A 39 -2.34 -4.16 -16.28
N ALA A 40 -2.30 -4.89 -17.40
CA ALA A 40 -3.34 -5.86 -17.74
C ALA A 40 -3.47 -6.97 -16.69
N LEU A 41 -2.35 -7.44 -16.11
CA LEU A 41 -2.36 -8.40 -15.02
C LEU A 41 -2.96 -7.80 -13.73
N ILE A 42 -2.53 -6.60 -13.30
CA ILE A 42 -3.10 -5.91 -12.13
C ILE A 42 -4.63 -5.77 -12.27
N ASN A 43 -5.08 -5.40 -13.47
CA ASN A 43 -6.49 -5.25 -13.79
C ASN A 43 -7.28 -6.56 -13.70
N ALA A 44 -6.62 -7.69 -13.92
CA ALA A 44 -7.19 -9.03 -13.81
C ALA A 44 -7.06 -9.64 -12.40
N MET A 45 -6.31 -9.00 -11.49
CA MET A 45 -6.14 -9.45 -10.12
C MET A 45 -7.42 -9.32 -9.29
N SER A 46 -7.60 -10.24 -8.34
CA SER A 46 -8.63 -10.12 -7.32
C SER A 46 -8.44 -8.84 -6.49
N PHE A 47 -9.51 -8.40 -5.83
CA PHE A 47 -9.45 -7.21 -4.96
C PHE A 47 -8.45 -7.36 -3.81
N LYS A 48 -8.14 -8.61 -3.38
CA LYS A 48 -7.17 -8.89 -2.32
C LYS A 48 -5.75 -8.71 -2.82
N SER A 49 -5.39 -9.34 -3.94
CA SER A 49 -4.06 -9.22 -4.56
C SER A 49 -3.70 -7.76 -4.87
N ARG A 50 -4.67 -6.96 -5.33
CA ARG A 50 -4.47 -5.51 -5.53
C ARG A 50 -4.19 -4.78 -4.22
N ALA A 51 -4.90 -5.13 -3.14
CA ALA A 51 -4.63 -4.55 -1.83
C ALA A 51 -3.21 -4.90 -1.33
N GLU A 52 -2.71 -6.11 -1.60
CA GLU A 52 -1.33 -6.47 -1.28
C GLU A 52 -0.32 -5.55 -1.98
N LEU A 53 -0.54 -5.20 -3.26
CA LEU A 53 0.32 -4.23 -3.95
C LEU A 53 0.35 -2.86 -3.26
N LEU A 54 -0.82 -2.37 -2.83
CA LEU A 54 -0.95 -1.09 -2.14
C LEU A 54 -0.22 -1.08 -0.79
N PHE A 55 -0.40 -2.11 0.03
CA PHE A 55 0.08 -2.14 1.43
C PHE A 55 1.50 -2.68 1.59
N LEU A 56 2.02 -3.46 0.64
CA LEU A 56 3.29 -4.17 0.81
C LEU A 56 4.44 -3.58 0.03
N TYR A 57 4.18 -2.81 -1.04
CA TYR A 57 5.26 -2.12 -1.75
C TYR A 57 5.56 -0.78 -1.07
N PRO A 58 6.78 -0.55 -0.57
CA PRO A 58 7.10 0.67 0.16
C PRO A 58 6.98 1.95 -0.65
N LYS A 59 7.40 1.91 -1.91
CA LYS A 59 7.48 3.10 -2.75
C LYS A 59 6.13 3.39 -3.40
N PRO A 60 5.84 4.67 -3.70
CA PRO A 60 4.78 4.96 -4.62
C PRO A 60 5.12 4.41 -6.01
N GLY A 61 4.08 4.04 -6.74
CA GLY A 61 4.17 3.77 -8.17
C GLY A 61 4.75 4.95 -8.92
N ASN A 62 5.56 4.66 -9.93
CA ASN A 62 6.09 5.67 -10.86
C ASN A 62 5.25 5.80 -12.14
N GLY A 63 4.10 5.11 -12.22
CA GLY A 63 3.15 5.19 -13.31
C GLY A 63 2.05 6.23 -13.09
N LYS A 64 0.95 6.11 -13.84
CA LYS A 64 -0.23 6.98 -13.70
C LYS A 64 -0.89 6.84 -12.33
N LYS A 65 -1.01 5.59 -11.87
CA LYS A 65 -1.56 5.23 -10.56
C LYS A 65 -0.41 5.07 -9.57
N HIS A 66 -0.39 5.88 -8.52
CA HIS A 66 0.72 5.92 -7.56
C HIS A 66 0.61 4.83 -6.49
N TRP A 67 -0.56 4.20 -6.37
CA TRP A 67 -0.74 3.10 -5.44
C TRP A 67 -0.15 1.78 -5.96
N GLN A 68 -0.10 1.59 -7.29
CA GLN A 68 0.39 0.37 -7.93
C GLN A 68 1.90 0.48 -8.21
N PRO A 69 2.73 -0.52 -7.84
CA PRO A 69 4.11 -0.56 -8.29
C PRO A 69 4.18 -0.79 -9.80
N SER A 70 5.18 -0.25 -10.49
CA SER A 70 5.47 -0.63 -11.87
C SER A 70 6.13 -2.00 -11.97
N TRP A 71 6.21 -2.54 -13.19
CA TRP A 71 6.89 -3.79 -13.44
C TRP A 71 8.36 -3.73 -13.01
N GLU A 72 9.03 -2.61 -13.27
CA GLU A 72 10.41 -2.38 -12.84
C GLU A 72 10.55 -2.46 -11.31
N GLN A 73 9.63 -1.83 -10.56
CA GLN A 73 9.65 -1.88 -9.10
C GLN A 73 9.43 -3.31 -8.58
N VAL A 74 8.50 -4.07 -9.18
CA VAL A 74 8.28 -5.48 -8.81
C VAL A 74 9.53 -6.34 -9.08
N MET A 75 10.29 -6.03 -10.13
CA MET A 75 11.48 -6.79 -10.50
C MET A 75 12.73 -6.42 -9.69
N THR A 76 12.76 -5.24 -9.08
CA THR A 76 13.95 -4.70 -8.40
C THR A 76 13.79 -4.56 -6.89
N GLU A 77 12.55 -4.55 -6.40
CA GLU A 77 12.22 -4.32 -4.99
C GLU A 77 11.48 -5.53 -4.43
N MET A 78 11.74 -5.82 -3.15
CA MET A 78 11.01 -6.86 -2.44
C MET A 78 9.82 -6.24 -1.72
N PRO A 79 8.61 -6.83 -1.82
CA PRO A 79 7.50 -6.42 -0.98
C PRO A 79 7.81 -6.70 0.49
N LEU A 80 7.16 -5.95 1.37
CA LEU A 80 7.13 -6.24 2.80
C LEU A 80 6.50 -7.61 3.05
N ARG A 81 6.96 -8.28 4.11
CA ARG A 81 6.34 -9.51 4.58
C ARG A 81 5.02 -9.19 5.26
N HIS A 82 4.03 -10.04 5.04
CA HIS A 82 2.70 -9.85 5.62
C HIS A 82 2.07 -11.14 6.09
N ASP A 83 1.15 -10.96 7.03
CA ASP A 83 0.03 -11.87 7.24
C ASP A 83 -1.19 -11.35 6.45
N GLU A 84 -2.35 -12.01 6.53
CA GLU A 84 -3.54 -11.60 5.78
C GLU A 84 -3.96 -10.14 6.08
N LEU A 85 -3.85 -9.26 5.08
CA LEU A 85 -4.14 -7.82 5.22
C LEU A 85 -5.64 -7.50 5.36
N GLY A 86 -6.51 -8.38 4.86
CA GLY A 86 -7.97 -8.22 4.85
C GLY A 86 -8.52 -6.96 4.14
N ALA A 87 -7.68 -6.15 3.50
CA ALA A 87 -8.04 -4.99 2.70
C ALA A 87 -8.51 -5.40 1.29
N ARG A 88 -9.28 -4.53 0.63
CA ARG A 88 -9.86 -4.79 -0.69
C ARG A 88 -9.79 -3.54 -1.56
N ILE A 89 -9.22 -3.69 -2.75
CA ILE A 89 -9.22 -2.65 -3.79
C ILE A 89 -10.19 -3.06 -4.89
N PHE A 90 -11.21 -2.23 -5.09
CA PHE A 90 -12.17 -2.39 -6.16
C PHE A 90 -11.80 -1.49 -7.33
N ARG A 91 -12.08 -1.96 -8.54
CA ARG A 91 -11.95 -1.17 -9.76
C ARG A 91 -13.33 -0.79 -10.23
N LYS A 92 -13.50 0.44 -10.68
CA LYS A 92 -14.70 0.95 -11.33
C LYS A 92 -14.44 0.96 -12.83
N ASP A 93 -14.95 -0.05 -13.55
CA ASP A 93 -14.68 -0.22 -14.97
C ASP A 93 -15.11 0.99 -15.83
N GLU A 94 -16.15 1.72 -15.40
CA GLU A 94 -16.68 2.89 -16.12
C GLU A 94 -15.75 4.10 -16.10
N THR A 95 -15.00 4.31 -15.01
CA THR A 95 -14.18 5.51 -14.82
C THR A 95 -12.67 5.22 -14.78
N ASP A 96 -12.28 3.95 -14.86
CA ASP A 96 -10.91 3.45 -14.60
C ASP A 96 -10.34 3.87 -13.22
N ASP A 97 -11.21 4.26 -12.29
CA ASP A 97 -10.82 4.59 -10.94
C ASP A 97 -10.74 3.33 -10.06
N ASP A 98 -9.79 3.35 -9.13
CA ASP A 98 -9.68 2.34 -8.08
C ASP A 98 -10.08 2.94 -6.74
N CYS A 99 -10.73 2.15 -5.89
CA CYS A 99 -11.07 2.57 -4.54
C CYS A 99 -10.82 1.49 -3.51
N VAL A 100 -10.36 1.92 -2.33
CA VAL A 100 -10.32 1.09 -1.13
C VAL A 100 -11.67 1.20 -0.44
N CYS A 101 -12.35 0.08 -0.24
CA CYS A 101 -13.61 0.05 0.50
C CYS A 101 -13.40 -0.47 1.92
N TYR A 102 -14.17 0.07 2.87
CA TYR A 102 -14.17 -0.36 4.27
C TYR A 102 -12.80 -0.30 4.95
N SER A 103 -11.93 0.64 4.54
CA SER A 103 -10.69 0.92 5.27
C SER A 103 -10.97 1.94 6.37
N ASN A 104 -10.27 1.80 7.48
CA ASN A 104 -10.23 2.83 8.50
C ASN A 104 -9.32 3.95 8.02
N VAL A 105 -9.91 5.12 7.81
CA VAL A 105 -9.21 6.33 7.39
C VAL A 105 -8.94 7.20 8.60
N ILE A 106 -7.67 7.55 8.80
CA ILE A 106 -7.25 8.45 9.87
C ILE A 106 -6.49 9.62 9.26
N ASN A 107 -6.80 10.84 9.68
CA ASN A 107 -5.92 11.98 9.42
C ASN A 107 -4.97 12.13 10.60
N SER A 108 -3.67 12.04 10.34
CA SER A 108 -2.66 12.27 11.38
C SER A 108 -2.49 13.76 11.63
N ASP A 109 -2.20 14.15 12.86
CA ASP A 109 -1.73 15.50 13.13
C ASP A 109 -0.30 15.67 12.62
N GLU A 110 0.55 14.71 12.95
CA GLU A 110 1.97 14.72 12.58
C GLU A 110 2.52 13.28 12.57
N VAL A 111 3.26 12.96 11.52
CA VAL A 111 4.15 11.81 11.43
C VAL A 111 5.56 12.36 11.42
N ARG A 112 6.45 11.81 12.25
CA ARG A 112 7.84 12.29 12.34
C ARG A 112 8.84 11.18 12.61
N GLY A 113 10.09 11.41 12.22
CA GLY A 113 11.23 10.52 12.54
C GLY A 113 11.52 9.48 11.46
N LEU A 114 10.63 9.28 10.49
CA LEU A 114 10.82 8.32 9.38
C LEU A 114 11.68 8.87 8.23
N ALA A 115 12.00 10.17 8.22
CA ALA A 115 12.74 10.80 7.12
C ALA A 115 14.22 10.40 7.09
N LYS A 116 14.85 10.26 8.26
CA LYS A 116 16.30 9.99 8.39
C LYS A 116 16.59 8.49 8.37
N GLU A 117 17.71 8.13 7.74
CA GLU A 117 18.17 6.75 7.73
C GLU A 117 18.47 6.25 9.15
N SER A 118 18.00 5.03 9.43
CA SER A 118 18.38 4.28 10.62
C SER A 118 19.74 3.62 10.37
N LYS A 119 20.61 3.60 11.39
CA LYS A 119 21.95 2.98 11.29
C LYS A 119 21.83 1.45 11.24
N GLY A 120 21.50 0.91 10.07
CA GLY A 120 21.50 -0.54 9.79
C GLY A 120 20.25 -1.29 10.24
N GLY A 121 19.12 -0.60 10.48
CA GLY A 121 17.85 -1.20 10.87
C GLY A 121 16.64 -0.54 10.20
N PRO A 122 15.41 -0.98 10.53
CA PRO A 122 14.20 -0.31 10.06
C PRO A 122 14.14 1.13 10.55
N ARG A 123 13.42 1.99 9.82
CA ARG A 123 13.19 3.38 10.23
C ARG A 123 12.14 3.39 11.34
N GLN A 124 12.38 4.19 12.38
CA GLN A 124 11.49 4.31 13.53
C GLN A 124 11.05 5.76 13.65
N GLY A 125 9.79 5.95 14.01
CA GLY A 125 9.19 7.27 14.14
C GLY A 125 7.99 7.25 15.07
N GLU A 126 7.29 8.37 15.08
CA GLU A 126 6.10 8.56 15.91
C GLU A 126 4.94 9.03 15.03
N LEU A 127 3.76 8.47 15.28
CA LEU A 127 2.48 8.93 14.77
C LEU A 127 1.75 9.69 15.88
N ILE A 128 1.42 10.95 15.63
CA ILE A 128 0.71 11.82 16.55
C ILE A 128 -0.72 11.99 16.07
N ILE A 129 -1.67 11.68 16.96
CA ILE A 129 -3.11 11.75 16.70
C ILE A 129 -3.80 12.51 17.84
N GLU A 130 -4.69 13.44 17.49
CA GLU A 130 -5.55 14.17 18.41
C GLU A 130 -6.66 13.25 18.95
N LYS A 131 -6.78 13.16 20.28
CA LYS A 131 -7.89 12.43 20.90
C LYS A 131 -9.18 13.24 20.83
N GLY A 132 -10.25 12.61 20.36
CA GLY A 132 -11.60 13.20 20.27
C GLY A 132 -12.34 13.39 21.60
N THR A 133 -11.73 13.14 22.75
CA THR A 133 -12.37 13.40 24.06
C THR A 133 -11.84 14.71 24.65
N SER A 134 -12.71 15.41 25.40
CA SER A 134 -12.66 16.81 25.84
C SER A 134 -11.36 17.37 26.46
N THR A 135 -10.33 16.55 26.65
CA THR A 135 -8.96 16.97 26.89
C THR A 135 -8.11 16.69 25.65
N ARG A 136 -7.82 17.74 24.86
CA ARG A 136 -6.86 17.70 23.74
C ARG A 136 -5.51 17.20 24.24
N ARG A 137 -5.29 15.89 24.17
CA ARG A 137 -4.02 15.24 24.50
C ARG A 137 -3.65 14.39 23.31
N SER A 138 -2.72 14.89 22.51
CA SER A 138 -2.10 14.12 21.44
C SER A 138 -1.32 12.96 22.06
N CYS A 139 -1.52 11.75 21.55
CA CYS A 139 -0.73 10.59 21.96
C CYS A 139 0.24 10.24 20.83
N PRO A 140 1.56 10.27 21.09
CA PRO A 140 2.51 9.67 20.17
C PRO A 140 2.39 8.15 20.25
N LEU A 141 2.30 7.51 19.09
CA LEU A 141 2.33 6.06 18.90
C LEU A 141 3.60 5.70 18.16
N GLU A 142 4.31 4.66 18.58
CA GLU A 142 5.54 4.24 17.91
C GLU A 142 5.24 3.50 16.60
N ILE A 143 5.93 3.91 15.53
CA ILE A 143 5.76 3.36 14.17
C ILE A 143 7.09 2.93 13.56
N ILE A 144 7.03 1.91 12.71
CA ILE A 144 8.19 1.30 12.07
C ILE A 144 7.95 1.18 10.57
N ALA A 145 8.91 1.66 9.78
CA ALA A 145 8.99 1.40 8.35
C ALA A 145 10.14 0.42 8.07
N ASP A 146 9.79 -0.83 7.75
CA ASP A 146 10.73 -1.92 7.45
C ASP A 146 11.35 -1.81 6.03
N HIS A 147 11.68 -0.58 5.61
CA HIS A 147 12.23 -0.28 4.30
C HIS A 147 13.11 0.98 4.28
N GLY A 148 13.96 1.08 3.26
CA GLY A 148 14.89 2.20 3.09
C GLY A 148 14.26 3.50 2.55
N TYR A 149 13.04 3.47 2.01
CA TYR A 149 12.40 4.65 1.44
C TYR A 149 12.04 5.69 2.53
N PRO A 150 12.49 6.95 2.42
CA PRO A 150 12.24 7.96 3.44
C PRO A 150 10.79 8.48 3.39
N ILE A 151 10.23 8.71 4.56
CA ILE A 151 8.91 9.34 4.73
C ILE A 151 9.15 10.68 5.45
N PRO A 152 8.95 11.83 4.78
CA PRO A 152 9.15 13.14 5.39
C PRO A 152 8.25 13.35 6.61
N ASP A 153 8.69 14.24 7.50
CA ASP A 153 7.85 14.64 8.63
C ASP A 153 6.72 15.55 8.13
N GLY A 154 5.51 15.39 8.67
CA GLY A 154 4.35 16.18 8.25
C GLY A 154 3.00 15.55 8.61
N SER A 155 1.92 16.19 8.18
CA SER A 155 0.56 15.66 8.32
C SER A 155 0.15 14.88 7.07
N TYR A 156 -0.53 13.75 7.29
CA TYR A 156 -0.90 12.81 6.25
C TYR A 156 -2.29 12.22 6.48
N THR A 157 -2.85 11.68 5.41
CA THR A 157 -3.98 10.73 5.49
C THR A 157 -3.42 9.32 5.53
N LEU A 158 -3.98 8.50 6.41
CA LEU A 158 -3.56 7.15 6.70
C LEU A 158 -4.69 6.18 6.37
N LEU A 159 -4.37 5.10 5.66
CA LEU A 159 -5.29 3.99 5.40
C LEU A 159 -4.80 2.75 6.14
N ALA A 160 -5.64 2.19 7.00
CA ALA A 160 -5.31 0.96 7.72
C ALA A 160 -5.70 -0.28 6.92
N SER A 161 -4.87 -1.33 7.02
CA SER A 161 -5.27 -2.69 6.69
C SER A 161 -6.29 -3.19 7.72
N LYS A 162 -6.99 -4.29 7.42
CA LYS A 162 -7.86 -4.92 8.41
C LYS A 162 -7.01 -5.37 9.61
N GLY A 163 -7.44 -5.00 10.80
CA GLY A 163 -6.68 -5.24 12.01
C GLY A 163 -5.48 -4.30 12.18
N TYR A 164 -5.31 -3.19 11.45
CA TYR A 164 -4.34 -2.15 11.83
C TYR A 164 -2.86 -2.60 11.88
N SER A 165 -2.51 -3.71 11.21
CA SER A 165 -1.13 -4.22 11.18
C SER A 165 -0.26 -3.46 10.18
N HIS A 166 -0.83 -3.03 9.05
CA HIS A 166 -0.14 -2.27 8.02
C HIS A 166 -0.91 -0.99 7.69
N TRP A 167 -0.16 0.06 7.36
CA TRP A 167 -0.68 1.38 7.13
C TRP A 167 -0.11 1.92 5.84
N VAL A 168 -0.96 2.52 5.02
CA VAL A 168 -0.53 3.33 3.88
C VAL A 168 -0.57 4.78 4.29
N ILE A 169 0.54 5.47 4.11
CA ILE A 169 0.64 6.91 4.31
C ILE A 169 0.54 7.62 2.97
N GLY A 170 -0.24 8.69 2.91
CA GLY A 170 -0.47 9.44 1.68
C GLY A 170 -1.10 10.80 1.91
N GLU A 171 -1.43 11.46 0.82
CA GLU A 171 -2.06 12.79 0.81
C GLU A 171 -3.31 12.75 -0.07
N MET A 172 -4.36 13.44 0.34
CA MET A 172 -5.52 13.67 -0.50
C MET A 172 -5.22 14.80 -1.51
N GLN A 173 -5.33 14.50 -2.80
CA GLN A 173 -5.17 15.44 -3.90
C GLN A 173 -6.39 15.35 -4.81
N GLU A 174 -7.14 16.45 -4.96
CA GLU A 174 -8.34 16.51 -5.81
C GLU A 174 -9.38 15.39 -5.50
N GLY A 175 -9.52 15.01 -4.23
CA GLY A 175 -10.44 13.95 -3.80
C GLY A 175 -9.93 12.53 -4.01
N LYS A 176 -8.68 12.34 -4.47
CA LYS A 176 -8.02 11.04 -4.60
C LYS A 176 -6.85 10.91 -3.62
N PHE A 177 -6.66 9.72 -3.07
CA PHE A 177 -5.58 9.40 -2.18
C PHE A 177 -4.31 9.06 -2.97
N LYS A 178 -3.28 9.88 -2.79
CA LYS A 178 -1.96 9.67 -3.38
C LYS A 178 -1.03 9.04 -2.36
N LYS A 179 -0.70 7.77 -2.58
CA LYS A 179 0.26 7.01 -1.76
C LYS A 179 1.61 7.73 -1.70
N ARG A 180 2.17 7.82 -0.50
CA ARG A 180 3.55 8.24 -0.23
C ARG A 180 4.42 7.05 0.15
N SER A 181 3.96 6.22 1.07
CA SER A 181 4.68 5.02 1.50
C SER A 181 3.81 4.12 2.39
N VAL A 182 4.42 3.21 3.14
CA VAL A 182 3.74 2.33 4.09
C VAL A 182 4.53 2.24 5.41
N PHE A 183 3.87 1.85 6.50
CA PHE A 183 4.53 1.52 7.76
C PHE A 183 3.66 0.56 8.57
N ARG A 184 4.16 0.10 9.71
CA ARG A 184 3.39 -0.66 10.70
C ARG A 184 3.54 -0.07 12.10
N MET A 185 2.66 -0.46 13.01
CA MET A 185 2.83 -0.17 14.42
C MET A 185 4.05 -0.92 14.98
N ALA A 186 4.71 -0.33 15.97
CA ALA A 186 5.89 -0.93 16.59
C ALA A 186 5.55 -2.27 17.28
N ASP A 187 4.42 -2.31 18.00
CA ASP A 187 3.93 -3.48 18.71
C ASP A 187 2.38 -3.58 18.75
N ASP A 188 1.88 -4.66 19.34
CA ASP A 188 0.43 -4.93 19.47
C ASP A 188 -0.27 -3.97 20.45
N SER A 189 0.46 -3.39 21.42
CA SER A 189 -0.13 -2.44 22.38
C SER A 189 -0.47 -1.11 21.71
N GLU A 190 0.41 -0.62 20.83
CA GLU A 190 0.17 0.58 20.01
C GLU A 190 -1.02 0.38 19.05
N ARG A 191 -1.10 -0.83 18.49
CA ARG A 191 -2.22 -1.25 17.63
C ARG A 191 -3.55 -1.27 18.39
N GLU A 192 -3.59 -1.90 19.57
CA GLU A 192 -4.79 -1.94 20.42
C GLU A 192 -5.20 -0.56 20.91
N MET A 193 -4.24 0.32 21.20
CA MET A 193 -4.50 1.70 21.59
C MET A 193 -5.33 2.43 20.51
N LEU A 194 -4.99 2.27 19.23
CA LEU A 194 -5.75 2.87 18.13
C LEU A 194 -7.18 2.37 18.03
N GLU A 195 -7.39 1.06 18.22
CA GLU A 195 -8.74 0.47 18.25
C GLU A 195 -9.58 1.09 19.38
N VAL A 196 -9.00 1.24 20.58
CA VAL A 196 -9.65 1.83 21.74
C VAL A 196 -9.95 3.32 21.54
N LEU A 197 -9.07 4.05 20.86
CA LEU A 197 -9.28 5.46 20.59
C LEU A 197 -10.43 5.69 19.61
N GLY A 198 -10.87 4.66 18.88
CA GLY A 198 -11.96 4.77 17.91
C GLY A 198 -11.68 5.80 16.82
N VAL A 199 -10.40 6.10 16.57
CA VAL A 199 -9.99 7.09 15.60
C VAL A 199 -10.02 6.40 14.24
N GLY A 200 -11.01 6.76 13.44
CA GLY A 200 -11.17 6.20 12.11
C GLY A 200 -12.59 6.37 11.62
N GLU A 201 -12.74 6.91 10.42
CA GLU A 201 -14.00 6.84 9.69
C GLU A 201 -13.95 5.64 8.75
N TYR A 202 -15.03 4.84 8.73
CA TYR A 202 -15.22 3.84 7.69
C TYR A 202 -15.66 4.56 6.43
N GLY A 203 -14.80 4.53 5.41
CA GLY A 203 -15.06 5.22 4.16
C GLY A 203 -14.56 4.46 2.95
N ASP A 204 -15.13 4.82 1.81
CA ASP A 204 -14.60 4.46 0.50
C ASP A 204 -13.66 5.59 0.05
N ILE A 205 -12.41 5.24 -0.24
CA ILE A 205 -11.40 6.20 -0.68
C ILE A 205 -10.97 5.87 -2.10
N SER A 206 -11.14 6.84 -3.01
CA SER A 206 -10.61 6.77 -4.37
C SER A 206 -9.08 6.92 -4.34
N LEU A 207 -8.38 6.07 -5.08
CA LEU A 207 -6.92 6.07 -5.18
C LEU A 207 -6.45 6.85 -6.42
N CYS A 208 -5.31 7.52 -6.29
CA CYS A 208 -4.62 8.21 -7.39
C CYS A 208 -3.71 7.28 -8.18
#